data_AF-A0A2G6P3B9-F1
#
_entry.id   AF-A0A2G6P3B9-F1
#
_cell.length_a   1.000
_cell.length_b   1.000
_cell.length_c   1.000
_cell.angle_alpha   90.00
_cell.angle_beta   90.00
_cell.angle_gamma   90.00
#
_symmetry.space_group_name_H-M   'P 1'
#
loop_
_entity.id
_entity.type
_entity.pdbx_description
1 polymer ?
#
loop_
_entity_poly.entity_id
_entity_poly.type
_entity_poly.pdbx_seq_one_letter_code
_entity_poly.pdbx_strand_id
1 'polypeptide(L)'
;MKQLFNIIKRILLLFITLFIIFFIVVVSYINLHPTFGGVPNEESKTRIEKSSHFDGEHFANLVETDATSIGKSEGKREINRWALFKNFIFPPKGKKPEKIKTIPLKSDELKNGQFIWLGHSTVLFKTNNTTIITDPVFNNAAPVPFFIQPFDMSDKPKIEDLPFIDVVLISHDHYDHLDYKAIQEIDSKVGHFCVPLGVKAHLLRWGVSNNKISEYDWYENREINNINFVFTPSRHFSGRGIFNHRKTLWGSWSVISPDIKIYFSGDGGYSPEFKKIGEKFNGFDIAFMENGAYNKSWEEIHMFPEQSAQASIDIKTKVVLPIHWGKFDLSTHRWNEPVERIKKAIQKHNETIEEYLKIKLATPRIGEVFSIDSLPISQWWEEENN
;
A
#
# COMPACT_ATOMS: atom_id res chain seq x y z
N MET A 1 -49.53 -6.12 34.41
CA MET A 1 -48.39 -5.19 34.62
C MET A 1 -47.11 -5.86 35.16
N LYS A 2 -47.13 -6.57 36.30
CA LYS A 2 -45.91 -7.21 36.87
C LYS A 2 -45.23 -8.25 35.96
N GLN A 3 -46.02 -9.08 35.25
CA GLN A 3 -45.48 -10.07 34.29
C GLN A 3 -44.79 -9.38 33.11
N LEU A 4 -45.40 -8.35 32.54
CA LEU A 4 -44.82 -7.55 31.45
C LEU A 4 -43.50 -6.88 31.89
N PHE A 5 -43.47 -6.31 33.10
CA PHE A 5 -42.25 -5.72 33.66
C PHE A 5 -41.12 -6.75 33.85
N ASN A 6 -41.44 -7.96 34.31
CA ASN A 6 -40.46 -9.04 34.44
C ASN A 6 -39.94 -9.54 33.09
N ILE A 7 -40.79 -9.59 32.06
CA ILE A 7 -40.38 -9.93 30.69
C ILE A 7 -39.44 -8.85 30.14
N ILE A 8 -39.81 -7.57 30.24
CA ILE A 8 -38.97 -6.44 29.81
C ILE A 8 -37.61 -6.47 30.54
N LYS A 9 -37.60 -6.70 31.85
CA LYS A 9 -36.36 -6.81 32.64
C LYS A 9 -35.47 -7.95 32.16
N ARG A 10 -36.04 -9.13 31.84
CA ARG A 10 -35.29 -10.27 31.30
C ARG A 10 -34.72 -9.98 29.91
N ILE A 11 -35.51 -9.35 29.04
CA ILE A 11 -35.06 -8.91 27.71
C ILE A 11 -33.92 -7.90 27.83
N LEU A 12 -34.05 -6.90 28.70
CA LEU A 12 -33.01 -5.91 28.94
C LEU A 12 -31.73 -6.55 29.48
N LEU A 13 -31.84 -7.45 30.46
CA LEU A 13 -30.70 -8.20 30.99
C LEU A 13 -30.03 -9.05 29.91
N LEU A 14 -30.80 -9.68 29.03
CA LEU A 14 -30.27 -10.42 27.89
C LEU A 14 -29.48 -9.49 26.94
N PHE A 15 -30.05 -8.34 26.56
CA PHE A 15 -29.35 -7.37 25.70
C PHE A 15 -28.07 -6.84 26.35
N ILE A 16 -28.09 -6.50 27.64
CA ILE A 16 -26.89 -6.06 28.37
C ILE A 16 -25.85 -7.18 28.39
N THR A 17 -26.26 -8.42 28.64
CA THR A 17 -25.36 -9.58 28.67
C THR A 17 -24.74 -9.82 27.29
N LEU A 18 -25.53 -9.80 26.22
CA LEU A 18 -25.05 -9.93 24.85
C LEU A 18 -24.10 -8.79 24.47
N PHE A 19 -24.39 -7.56 24.89
CA PHE A 19 -23.52 -6.42 24.67
C PHE A 19 -22.17 -6.56 25.40
N ILE A 20 -22.18 -7.00 26.66
CA ILE A 20 -20.95 -7.24 27.43
C ILE A 20 -20.12 -8.35 26.77
N ILE A 21 -20.75 -9.46 26.38
CA ILE A 21 -20.06 -10.56 25.68
C ILE A 21 -19.46 -10.05 24.37
N PHE A 22 -20.23 -9.33 23.56
CA PHE A 22 -19.74 -8.74 22.32
C PHE A 22 -18.55 -7.80 22.56
N PHE A 23 -18.64 -6.92 23.56
CA PHE A 23 -17.56 -6.02 23.93
C PHE A 23 -16.29 -6.78 24.35
N ILE A 24 -16.42 -7.81 25.19
CA ILE A 24 -15.29 -8.66 25.60
C ILE A 24 -14.67 -9.35 24.39
N VAL A 25 -15.46 -9.89 23.47
CA VAL A 25 -14.96 -10.54 22.24
C VAL A 25 -14.20 -9.54 21.37
N VAL A 26 -14.74 -8.35 21.16
CA VAL A 26 -14.08 -7.30 20.36
C VAL A 26 -12.77 -6.84 21.00
N VAL A 27 -12.77 -6.57 22.31
CA VAL A 27 -11.56 -6.17 23.04
C VAL A 27 -10.53 -7.30 23.02
N SER A 28 -10.95 -8.55 23.22
CA SER A 28 -10.05 -9.71 23.15
C SER A 28 -9.47 -9.87 21.76
N TYR A 29 -10.28 -9.70 20.70
CA TYR A 29 -9.82 -9.76 19.32
C TYR A 29 -8.77 -8.70 19.02
N ILE A 30 -9.02 -7.44 19.40
CA ILE A 30 -8.10 -6.32 19.17
C ILE A 30 -6.75 -6.53 19.88
N ASN A 31 -6.76 -7.09 21.09
CA ASN A 31 -5.54 -7.26 21.87
C ASN A 31 -4.77 -8.55 21.51
N LEU A 32 -5.47 -9.64 21.22
CA LEU A 32 -4.86 -10.98 21.09
C LEU A 32 -4.61 -11.39 19.64
N HIS A 33 -5.45 -10.97 18.69
CA HIS A 33 -5.34 -11.44 17.31
C HIS A 33 -4.06 -10.90 16.66
N PRO A 34 -3.25 -11.76 15.99
CA PRO A 34 -1.93 -11.37 15.49
C PRO A 34 -1.97 -10.26 14.44
N THR A 35 -3.08 -10.10 13.71
CA THR A 35 -3.22 -9.08 12.64
C THR A 35 -2.84 -7.65 13.06
N PHE A 36 -3.00 -7.32 14.35
CA PHE A 36 -2.70 -5.99 14.91
C PHE A 36 -1.20 -5.74 15.14
N GLY A 37 -0.33 -6.73 14.89
CA GLY A 37 1.12 -6.56 14.92
C GLY A 37 1.71 -6.44 16.33
N GLY A 38 3.04 -6.41 16.46
CA GLY A 38 3.75 -6.30 17.75
C GLY A 38 4.09 -4.87 18.16
N VAL A 39 4.69 -4.76 19.35
CA VAL A 39 5.23 -3.51 19.92
C VAL A 39 6.76 -3.52 19.78
N PRO A 40 7.41 -2.39 19.43
CA PRO A 40 8.87 -2.30 19.33
C PRO A 40 9.58 -2.81 20.59
N ASN A 41 10.66 -3.57 20.40
CA ASN A 41 11.59 -3.93 21.47
C ASN A 41 12.51 -2.73 21.81
N GLU A 42 13.35 -2.85 22.84
CA GLU A 42 14.23 -1.75 23.28
C GLU A 42 15.18 -1.23 22.19
N GLU A 43 15.68 -2.10 21.33
CA GLU A 43 16.55 -1.73 20.20
C GLU A 43 15.79 -0.85 19.19
N SER A 44 14.64 -1.33 18.72
CA SER A 44 13.78 -0.58 17.79
C SER A 44 13.25 0.70 18.40
N LYS A 45 12.84 0.67 19.67
CA LYS A 45 12.36 1.85 20.41
C LYS A 45 13.44 2.92 20.52
N THR A 46 14.67 2.54 20.85
CA THR A 46 15.81 3.46 20.90
C THR A 46 16.06 4.13 19.53
N ARG A 47 15.87 3.39 18.44
CA ARG A 47 16.00 3.96 17.09
C ARG A 47 14.87 4.92 16.75
N ILE A 48 13.63 4.56 17.08
CA ILE A 48 12.45 5.43 16.90
C ILE A 48 12.64 6.75 17.65
N GLU A 49 13.03 6.69 18.94
CA GLU A 49 13.23 7.88 19.78
C GLU A 49 14.39 8.78 19.32
N LYS A 50 15.35 8.23 18.57
CA LYS A 50 16.46 9.00 17.97
C LYS A 50 16.11 9.64 16.62
N SER A 51 15.02 9.22 15.99
CA SER A 51 14.58 9.79 14.71
C SER A 51 14.22 11.27 14.89
N SER A 52 14.74 12.14 14.03
CA SER A 52 14.31 13.55 13.98
C SER A 52 12.86 13.73 13.51
N HIS A 53 12.22 12.67 13.03
CA HIS A 53 10.86 12.68 12.52
C HIS A 53 9.84 12.16 13.55
N PHE A 54 10.30 11.78 14.75
CA PHE A 54 9.47 11.33 15.85
C PHE A 54 9.39 12.40 16.95
N ASP A 55 8.18 12.84 17.31
CA ASP A 55 7.95 13.92 18.28
C ASP A 55 7.94 13.47 19.76
N GLY A 56 8.28 12.19 20.00
CA GLY A 56 8.20 11.54 21.31
C GLY A 56 6.97 10.65 21.47
N GLU A 57 5.92 10.85 20.66
CA GLU A 57 4.72 10.02 20.66
C GLU A 57 4.36 9.51 19.26
N HIS A 58 4.57 10.32 18.23
CA HIS A 58 4.15 10.09 16.85
C HIS A 58 5.23 10.48 15.85
N PHE A 59 5.25 9.77 14.71
CA PHE A 59 5.95 10.26 13.52
C PHE A 59 5.18 11.41 12.86
N ALA A 60 5.91 12.33 12.23
CA ALA A 60 5.37 13.49 11.55
C ALA A 60 5.79 13.53 10.06
N ASN A 61 4.88 14.01 9.22
CA ASN A 61 5.18 14.28 7.80
C ASN A 61 6.15 15.46 7.66
N LEU A 62 6.93 15.48 6.58
CA LEU A 62 7.82 16.61 6.23
C LEU A 62 7.07 17.87 5.77
N VAL A 63 5.77 17.73 5.51
CA VAL A 63 4.83 18.81 5.21
C VAL A 63 3.63 18.70 6.14
N GLU A 64 3.05 19.83 6.53
CA GLU A 64 1.82 19.85 7.34
C GLU A 64 0.75 18.99 6.64
N THR A 65 0.20 18.03 7.39
CA THR A 65 -0.68 17.00 6.84
C THR A 65 -1.78 16.68 7.83
N ASP A 66 -3.01 16.84 7.38
CA ASP A 66 -4.21 16.37 8.04
C ASP A 66 -4.42 14.88 7.71
N ALA A 67 -3.78 14.02 8.51
CA ALA A 67 -3.89 12.57 8.41
C ALA A 67 -5.11 12.01 9.17
N THR A 68 -6.16 12.80 9.38
CA THR A 68 -7.37 12.30 10.04
C THR A 68 -8.13 11.35 9.13
N SER A 69 -7.95 10.04 9.37
CA SER A 69 -8.89 9.04 8.88
C SER A 69 -10.30 9.34 9.42
N ILE A 70 -11.34 8.92 8.68
CA ILE A 70 -12.76 9.19 8.96
C ILE A 70 -13.10 8.81 10.41
N GLY A 71 -12.97 9.74 11.36
CA GLY A 71 -13.08 9.38 12.78
C GLY A 71 -12.60 10.41 13.81
N LYS A 72 -11.57 11.22 13.53
CA LYS A 72 -11.07 12.22 14.50
C LYS A 72 -11.30 13.64 14.00
N SER A 73 -12.04 14.44 14.78
CA SER A 73 -12.35 15.85 14.50
C SER A 73 -11.19 16.77 14.87
N GLU A 74 -9.99 16.46 14.40
CA GLU A 74 -8.80 17.33 14.59
C GLU A 74 -8.35 17.96 13.27
N GLY A 75 -8.96 17.55 12.16
CA GLY A 75 -8.70 18.10 10.84
C GLY A 75 -9.33 19.47 10.62
N LYS A 76 -8.65 20.33 9.86
CA LYS A 76 -9.13 21.67 9.46
C LYS A 76 -10.26 21.60 8.41
N ARG A 77 -10.61 20.39 7.93
CA ARG A 77 -11.52 20.18 6.79
C ARG A 77 -12.90 19.70 7.21
N GLU A 78 -13.93 20.35 6.68
CA GLU A 78 -15.31 19.88 6.80
C GLU A 78 -15.54 18.63 5.94
N ILE A 79 -15.53 17.47 6.58
CA ILE A 79 -15.88 16.20 5.93
C ILE A 79 -17.40 16.04 5.96
N ASN A 80 -18.05 16.00 4.78
CA ASN A 80 -19.46 15.64 4.67
C ASN A 80 -19.65 14.13 4.91
N ARG A 81 -19.69 13.74 6.18
CA ARG A 81 -19.82 12.35 6.64
C ARG A 81 -21.08 11.66 6.10
N TRP A 82 -22.18 12.40 5.94
CA TRP A 82 -23.42 11.85 5.41
C TRP A 82 -23.30 11.51 3.92
N ALA A 83 -22.68 12.38 3.13
CA ALA A 83 -22.41 12.11 1.72
C ALA A 83 -21.45 10.93 1.55
N LEU A 84 -20.37 10.84 2.36
CA LEU A 84 -19.48 9.68 2.37
C LEU A 84 -20.22 8.40 2.72
N PHE A 85 -20.98 8.40 3.81
CA PHE A 85 -21.79 7.25 4.22
C PHE A 85 -22.75 6.81 3.11
N LYS A 86 -23.46 7.77 2.48
CA LYS A 86 -24.35 7.49 1.36
C LYS A 86 -23.61 6.84 0.18
N ASN A 87 -22.39 7.29 -0.15
CA ASN A 87 -21.59 6.71 -1.24
C ASN A 87 -21.04 5.31 -0.91
N PHE A 88 -20.89 4.97 0.37
CA PHE A 88 -20.54 3.60 0.78
C PHE A 88 -21.75 2.66 0.73
N ILE A 89 -22.94 3.11 1.14
CA ILE A 89 -24.17 2.31 1.12
C ILE A 89 -24.76 2.18 -0.30
N PHE A 90 -24.70 3.27 -1.07
CA PHE A 90 -25.21 3.36 -2.45
C PHE A 90 -24.06 3.71 -3.39
N PRO A 91 -23.14 2.75 -3.64
CA PRO A 91 -21.99 2.99 -4.49
C PRO A 91 -22.39 3.31 -5.94
N PRO A 92 -21.60 4.13 -6.65
CA PRO A 92 -21.85 4.38 -8.07
C PRO A 92 -21.71 3.07 -8.89
N LYS A 93 -22.41 3.01 -10.03
CA LYS A 93 -22.26 1.90 -10.99
C LYS A 93 -20.79 1.81 -11.42
N GLY A 94 -20.25 0.58 -11.46
CA GLY A 94 -18.85 0.34 -11.80
C GLY A 94 -17.86 0.59 -10.66
N LYS A 95 -18.31 0.71 -9.41
CA LYS A 95 -17.43 0.74 -8.24
C LYS A 95 -16.55 -0.51 -8.13
N LYS A 96 -17.13 -1.68 -8.43
CA LYS A 96 -16.44 -2.97 -8.47
C LYS A 96 -16.55 -3.56 -9.89
N PRO A 97 -15.52 -4.25 -10.37
CA PRO A 97 -15.62 -5.08 -11.56
C PRO A 97 -16.54 -6.28 -11.28
N GLU A 98 -17.14 -6.87 -12.31
CA GLU A 98 -17.76 -8.20 -12.17
C GLU A 98 -16.68 -9.25 -11.92
N LYS A 99 -15.63 -9.23 -12.75
CA LYS A 99 -14.46 -10.09 -12.62
C LYS A 99 -13.26 -9.45 -13.32
N ILE A 100 -12.09 -9.50 -12.68
CA ILE A 100 -10.83 -9.05 -13.28
C ILE A 100 -10.21 -10.22 -14.06
N LYS A 101 -9.99 -10.02 -15.36
CA LYS A 101 -9.24 -10.97 -16.20
C LYS A 101 -7.74 -10.80 -15.99
N THR A 102 -7.13 -11.80 -15.37
CA THR A 102 -5.71 -11.89 -15.02
C THR A 102 -4.96 -12.88 -15.93
N ILE A 103 -3.64 -12.85 -15.86
CA ILE A 103 -2.75 -13.83 -16.49
C ILE A 103 -2.25 -14.79 -15.41
N PRO A 104 -2.26 -16.11 -15.63
CA PRO A 104 -1.68 -17.07 -14.69
C PRO A 104 -0.22 -16.76 -14.40
N LEU A 105 0.15 -16.73 -13.12
CA LEU A 105 1.48 -16.34 -12.68
C LEU A 105 2.54 -17.35 -13.15
N LYS A 106 3.54 -16.87 -13.89
CA LYS A 106 4.72 -17.66 -14.30
C LYS A 106 5.99 -16.94 -13.83
N SER A 107 6.32 -17.11 -12.55
CA SER A 107 7.36 -16.32 -11.89
C SER A 107 8.72 -17.02 -11.80
N ASP A 108 8.78 -18.34 -11.94
CA ASP A 108 10.00 -19.16 -11.75
C ASP A 108 11.13 -18.78 -12.72
N GLU A 109 10.79 -18.24 -13.89
CA GLU A 109 11.74 -17.86 -14.94
C GLU A 109 11.95 -16.34 -15.05
N LEU A 110 11.57 -15.56 -14.02
CA LEU A 110 11.72 -14.11 -14.05
C LEU A 110 13.19 -13.71 -14.27
N LYS A 111 13.43 -12.92 -15.32
CA LYS A 111 14.77 -12.46 -15.75
C LYS A 111 15.06 -11.05 -15.24
N ASN A 112 16.33 -10.67 -15.19
CA ASN A 112 16.71 -9.30 -14.86
C ASN A 112 16.03 -8.29 -15.80
N GLY A 113 15.54 -7.18 -15.25
CA GLY A 113 14.80 -6.16 -15.98
C GLY A 113 13.32 -6.51 -16.25
N GLN A 114 12.83 -7.63 -15.72
CA GLN A 114 11.42 -8.01 -15.84
C GLN A 114 10.63 -7.73 -14.56
N PHE A 115 9.34 -7.45 -14.76
CA PHE A 115 8.38 -7.04 -13.76
C PHE A 115 7.08 -7.83 -13.93
N ILE A 116 6.39 -8.07 -12.81
CA ILE A 116 5.05 -8.62 -12.74
C ILE A 116 4.26 -7.81 -11.72
N TRP A 117 3.17 -7.20 -12.16
CA TRP A 117 2.23 -6.56 -11.23
C TRP A 117 1.22 -7.59 -10.73
N LEU A 118 1.11 -7.74 -9.41
CA LEU A 118 0.22 -8.71 -8.74
C LEU A 118 -1.04 -8.03 -8.15
N GLY A 119 -1.36 -6.84 -8.67
CA GLY A 119 -2.47 -5.99 -8.25
C GLY A 119 -2.14 -5.15 -7.01
N HIS A 120 -2.88 -4.05 -6.84
CA HIS A 120 -2.64 -3.06 -5.78
C HIS A 120 -1.20 -2.54 -5.83
N SER A 121 -0.47 -2.57 -4.72
CA SER A 121 0.92 -2.13 -4.61
C SER A 121 1.94 -3.28 -4.59
N THR A 122 1.49 -4.50 -4.94
CA THR A 122 2.37 -5.66 -5.03
C THR A 122 2.99 -5.79 -6.42
N VAL A 123 4.30 -5.58 -6.52
CA VAL A 123 5.08 -5.76 -7.76
C VAL A 123 6.24 -6.70 -7.48
N LEU A 124 6.34 -7.79 -8.22
CA LEU A 124 7.47 -8.71 -8.23
C LEU A 124 8.38 -8.34 -9.39
N PHE A 125 9.68 -8.19 -9.15
CA PHE A 125 10.64 -7.85 -10.21
C PHE A 125 12.01 -8.42 -9.92
N LYS A 126 12.86 -8.45 -10.95
CA LYS A 126 14.23 -8.93 -10.80
C LYS A 126 15.22 -7.97 -11.42
N THR A 127 16.29 -7.67 -10.71
CA THR A 127 17.42 -6.87 -11.22
C THR A 127 18.69 -7.30 -10.51
N ASN A 128 19.84 -7.24 -11.19
CA ASN A 128 21.13 -7.70 -10.66
C ASN A 128 21.03 -9.08 -9.96
N ASN A 129 20.34 -10.02 -10.60
CA ASN A 129 20.05 -11.38 -10.11
C ASN A 129 19.30 -11.47 -8.77
N THR A 130 18.72 -10.36 -8.31
CA THR A 130 17.98 -10.24 -7.04
C THR A 130 16.49 -10.12 -7.34
N THR A 131 15.70 -11.05 -6.83
CA THR A 131 14.24 -11.04 -6.90
C THR A 131 13.69 -10.21 -5.74
N ILE A 132 12.89 -9.20 -6.06
CA ILE A 132 12.37 -8.21 -5.12
C ILE A 132 10.84 -8.17 -5.24
N ILE A 133 10.15 -8.05 -4.10
CA ILE A 133 8.70 -7.81 -4.07
C ILE A 133 8.36 -6.63 -3.18
N THR A 134 7.45 -5.76 -3.63
CA THR A 134 6.90 -4.66 -2.83
C THR A 134 5.59 -5.07 -2.17
N ASP A 135 5.35 -4.65 -0.93
CA ASP A 135 4.07 -4.75 -0.21
C ASP A 135 3.24 -6.00 -0.56
N PRO A 136 3.72 -7.22 -0.20
CA PRO A 136 3.13 -8.47 -0.64
C PRO A 136 1.80 -8.73 0.07
N VAL A 137 0.69 -8.37 -0.58
CA VAL A 137 -0.66 -8.56 -0.05
C VAL A 137 -1.45 -9.52 -0.92
N PHE A 138 -1.91 -10.63 -0.34
CA PHE A 138 -2.60 -11.72 -1.07
C PHE A 138 -3.98 -12.03 -0.47
N ASN A 139 -4.23 -11.55 0.75
CA ASN A 139 -5.46 -11.74 1.51
C ASN A 139 -6.31 -10.47 1.48
N ASN A 140 -6.91 -10.12 2.61
CA ASN A 140 -7.85 -9.04 2.74
C ASN A 140 -7.18 -7.77 3.30
N ALA A 141 -7.64 -6.62 2.82
CA ALA A 141 -7.12 -5.29 3.16
C ALA A 141 -7.74 -4.72 4.48
N ALA A 142 -8.00 -5.58 5.46
CA ALA A 142 -8.67 -5.18 6.72
C ALA A 142 -8.27 -6.07 7.92
N PRO A 143 -8.42 -5.58 9.16
CA PRO A 143 -8.18 -6.40 10.34
C PRO A 143 -9.17 -7.56 10.51
N VAL A 144 -10.40 -7.40 9.98
CA VAL A 144 -11.47 -8.37 10.12
C VAL A 144 -11.55 -9.25 8.86
N PRO A 145 -11.53 -10.58 8.99
CA PRO A 145 -11.71 -11.47 7.84
C PRO A 145 -12.96 -11.12 7.04
N PHE A 146 -12.91 -11.32 5.72
CA PHE A 146 -13.99 -11.03 4.77
C PHE A 146 -14.32 -9.54 4.54
N PHE A 147 -13.73 -8.61 5.29
CA PHE A 147 -13.81 -7.18 5.00
C PHE A 147 -12.72 -6.78 4.01
N ILE A 148 -13.09 -5.92 3.04
CA ILE A 148 -12.20 -5.42 1.97
C ILE A 148 -11.42 -6.57 1.30
N GLN A 149 -12.16 -7.51 0.73
CA GLN A 149 -11.60 -8.62 -0.04
C GLN A 149 -11.06 -8.12 -1.39
N PRO A 150 -10.07 -8.81 -1.98
CA PRO A 150 -9.72 -8.59 -3.38
C PRO A 150 -10.94 -8.76 -4.28
N PHE A 151 -10.99 -8.05 -5.40
CA PHE A 151 -11.96 -8.31 -6.47
C PHE A 151 -11.87 -9.75 -6.96
N ASP A 152 -12.98 -10.27 -7.50
CA ASP A 152 -12.97 -11.58 -8.15
C ASP A 152 -12.01 -11.55 -9.35
N MET A 153 -11.25 -12.63 -9.54
CA MET A 153 -10.19 -12.74 -10.55
C MET A 153 -10.33 -14.06 -11.32
N SER A 154 -10.02 -14.06 -12.62
CA SER A 154 -9.99 -15.31 -13.42
C SER A 154 -8.94 -16.30 -12.93
N ASP A 155 -7.78 -15.79 -12.53
CA ASP A 155 -6.70 -16.54 -11.90
C ASP A 155 -6.07 -15.67 -10.82
N LYS A 156 -6.31 -16.02 -9.55
CA LYS A 156 -5.83 -15.23 -8.42
C LYS A 156 -4.36 -15.58 -8.15
N PRO A 157 -3.42 -14.61 -8.15
CA PRO A 157 -2.04 -14.88 -7.76
C PRO A 157 -1.95 -15.52 -6.38
N LYS A 158 -1.13 -16.57 -6.26
CA LYS A 158 -0.93 -17.31 -5.00
C LYS A 158 0.53 -17.20 -4.55
N ILE A 159 0.73 -17.38 -3.25
CA ILE A 159 2.06 -17.38 -2.63
C ILE A 159 2.85 -18.63 -3.02
N GLU A 160 2.16 -19.77 -3.25
CA GLU A 160 2.80 -20.99 -3.75
C GLU A 160 3.54 -20.76 -5.08
N ASP A 161 2.98 -19.91 -5.94
CA ASP A 161 3.47 -19.59 -7.28
C ASP A 161 4.57 -18.50 -7.27
N LEU A 162 5.02 -18.03 -6.11
CA LEU A 162 6.15 -17.10 -5.99
C LEU A 162 7.49 -17.86 -5.98
N PRO A 163 8.54 -17.31 -6.61
CA PRO A 163 9.88 -17.88 -6.56
C PRO A 163 10.52 -17.55 -5.20
N PHE A 164 11.80 -17.90 -5.02
CA PHE A 164 12.57 -17.33 -3.91
C PHE A 164 12.68 -15.81 -4.07
N ILE A 165 12.45 -15.08 -2.98
CA ILE A 165 12.45 -13.63 -2.92
C ILE A 165 13.67 -13.21 -2.09
N ASP A 166 14.63 -12.54 -2.70
CA ASP A 166 15.81 -12.07 -1.97
C ASP A 166 15.45 -10.93 -1.01
N VAL A 167 14.61 -9.99 -1.45
CA VAL A 167 14.24 -8.80 -0.67
C VAL A 167 12.75 -8.48 -0.77
N VAL A 168 12.11 -8.31 0.39
CA VAL A 168 10.76 -7.73 0.51
C VAL A 168 10.90 -6.26 0.93
N LEU A 169 10.23 -5.36 0.22
CA LEU A 169 10.15 -3.93 0.54
C LEU A 169 8.76 -3.62 1.10
N ILE A 170 8.71 -3.12 2.34
CA ILE A 170 7.47 -2.66 2.97
C ILE A 170 7.44 -1.14 3.02
N SER A 171 6.37 -0.52 2.53
CA SER A 171 6.20 0.94 2.56
C SER A 171 5.70 1.45 3.91
N HIS A 172 4.70 0.79 4.51
CA HIS A 172 4.08 1.16 5.78
C HIS A 172 3.23 0.01 6.35
N ASP A 173 2.57 0.23 7.49
CA ASP A 173 1.91 -0.83 8.26
C ASP A 173 0.40 -1.00 7.98
N HIS A 174 -0.21 -0.35 6.99
CA HIS A 174 -1.64 -0.56 6.74
C HIS A 174 -1.96 -1.97 6.21
N TYR A 175 -3.21 -2.40 6.36
CA TYR A 175 -3.63 -3.77 6.08
C TYR A 175 -3.53 -4.18 4.61
N ASP A 176 -3.65 -3.22 3.70
CA ASP A 176 -3.52 -3.38 2.25
C ASP A 176 -2.07 -3.29 1.75
N HIS A 177 -1.10 -3.05 2.65
CA HIS A 177 0.33 -2.98 2.35
C HIS A 177 1.17 -3.98 3.17
N LEU A 178 0.66 -4.37 4.33
CA LEU A 178 1.28 -5.31 5.25
C LEU A 178 0.26 -6.38 5.67
N ASP A 179 0.23 -7.47 4.92
CA ASP A 179 -0.66 -8.61 5.14
C ASP A 179 0.00 -9.64 6.04
N TYR A 180 -0.47 -9.75 7.29
CA TYR A 180 0.15 -10.63 8.29
C TYR A 180 0.16 -12.10 7.82
N LYS A 181 -0.88 -12.57 7.11
CA LYS A 181 -0.94 -13.94 6.62
C LYS A 181 0.06 -14.16 5.51
N ALA A 182 0.12 -13.23 4.56
CA ALA A 182 1.10 -13.29 3.48
C ALA A 182 2.51 -13.30 4.04
N ILE A 183 2.84 -12.45 5.02
CA ILE A 183 4.16 -12.45 5.67
C ILE A 183 4.49 -13.81 6.30
N GLN A 184 3.55 -14.43 7.02
CA GLN A 184 3.76 -15.77 7.61
C GLN A 184 3.97 -16.85 6.54
N GLU A 185 3.20 -16.80 5.46
CA GLU A 185 3.25 -17.80 4.38
C GLU A 185 4.51 -17.66 3.51
N ILE A 186 4.95 -16.43 3.22
CA ILE A 186 6.14 -16.18 2.38
C ILE A 186 7.46 -16.29 3.14
N ASP A 187 7.48 -16.23 4.49
CA ASP A 187 8.73 -16.11 5.26
C ASP A 187 9.78 -17.17 4.87
N SER A 188 9.35 -18.42 4.69
CA SER A 188 10.23 -19.52 4.28
C SER A 188 10.91 -19.33 2.90
N LYS A 189 10.36 -18.47 2.04
CA LYS A 189 10.84 -18.13 0.69
C LYS A 189 11.55 -16.78 0.61
N VAL A 190 11.67 -16.05 1.72
CA VAL A 190 12.25 -14.69 1.74
C VAL A 190 13.66 -14.71 2.33
N GLY A 191 14.61 -14.04 1.68
CA GLY A 191 15.94 -13.76 2.21
C GLY A 191 15.92 -12.67 3.28
N HIS A 192 15.39 -11.49 2.93
CA HIS A 192 15.43 -10.31 3.79
C HIS A 192 14.18 -9.42 3.66
N PHE A 193 13.79 -8.77 4.75
CA PHE A 193 12.72 -7.78 4.83
C PHE A 193 13.30 -6.40 5.15
N CYS A 194 13.05 -5.44 4.27
CA CYS A 194 13.35 -4.03 4.49
C CYS A 194 12.06 -3.29 4.85
N VAL A 195 12.00 -2.73 6.06
CA VAL A 195 10.77 -2.17 6.61
C VAL A 195 11.02 -0.79 7.26
N PRO A 196 10.00 0.07 7.41
CA PRO A 196 10.13 1.33 8.13
C PRO A 196 10.35 1.11 9.63
N LEU A 197 10.89 2.12 10.33
CA LEU A 197 10.98 2.13 11.80
C LEU A 197 9.64 1.76 12.46
N GLY A 198 9.67 0.85 13.43
CA GLY A 198 8.52 0.34 14.17
C GLY A 198 7.84 -0.87 13.52
N VAL A 199 7.94 -1.06 12.21
CA VAL A 199 7.26 -2.16 11.50
C VAL A 199 7.89 -3.52 11.79
N LYS A 200 9.18 -3.58 12.12
CA LYS A 200 9.87 -4.82 12.51
C LYS A 200 9.17 -5.53 13.67
N ALA A 201 8.59 -4.77 14.60
CA ALA A 201 7.84 -5.32 15.72
C ALA A 201 6.69 -6.24 15.28
N HIS A 202 6.04 -5.89 14.17
CA HIS A 202 4.96 -6.70 13.59
C HIS A 202 5.48 -8.01 13.04
N LEU A 203 6.54 -7.96 12.22
CA LEU A 203 7.18 -9.15 11.65
C LEU A 203 7.70 -10.10 12.73
N LEU A 204 8.33 -9.58 13.79
CA LEU A 204 8.78 -10.37 14.94
C LEU A 204 7.61 -11.07 15.65
N ARG A 205 6.48 -10.38 15.87
CA ARG A 205 5.27 -10.99 16.45
C ARG A 205 4.72 -12.13 15.58
N TRP A 206 4.91 -12.05 14.26
CA TRP A 206 4.42 -13.05 13.30
C TRP A 206 5.38 -14.22 13.08
N GLY A 207 6.55 -14.19 13.72
CA GLY A 207 7.52 -15.30 13.71
C GLY A 207 8.70 -15.12 12.76
N VAL A 208 8.80 -13.99 12.06
CA VAL A 208 9.96 -13.71 11.19
C VAL A 208 11.20 -13.54 12.07
N SER A 209 12.29 -14.22 11.68
CA SER A 209 13.54 -14.16 12.44
C SER A 209 14.19 -12.76 12.39
N ASN A 210 14.67 -12.28 13.54
CA ASN A 210 15.22 -10.93 13.70
C ASN A 210 16.36 -10.59 12.71
N ASN A 211 17.20 -11.58 12.37
CA ASN A 211 18.31 -11.43 11.44
C ASN A 211 17.87 -11.20 9.98
N LYS A 212 16.61 -11.48 9.64
CA LYS A 212 16.03 -11.25 8.31
C LYS A 212 15.39 -9.88 8.17
N ILE A 213 15.43 -9.01 9.19
CA ILE A 213 14.69 -7.75 9.18
C ILE A 213 15.65 -6.58 9.36
N SER A 214 15.47 -5.53 8.55
CA SER A 214 16.11 -4.23 8.76
C SER A 214 15.09 -3.13 8.77
N GLU A 215 15.19 -2.25 9.78
CA GLU A 215 14.36 -1.06 9.88
C GLU A 215 15.09 0.16 9.35
N TYR A 216 14.36 1.06 8.71
CA TYR A 216 14.91 2.24 8.08
C TYR A 216 14.14 3.49 8.51
N ASP A 217 14.90 4.54 8.84
CA ASP A 217 14.41 5.91 8.82
C ASP A 217 14.53 6.51 7.41
N TRP A 218 13.93 7.67 7.16
CA TRP A 218 14.04 8.33 5.87
C TRP A 218 15.48 8.69 5.52
N TYR A 219 15.83 8.41 4.26
CA TYR A 219 17.16 8.50 3.66
C TYR A 219 18.23 7.57 4.25
N GLU A 220 17.88 6.68 5.19
CA GLU A 220 18.73 5.55 5.49
C GLU A 220 18.73 4.56 4.32
N ASN A 221 19.83 3.83 4.19
CA ASN A 221 20.03 2.90 3.10
C ASN A 221 20.81 1.67 3.53
N ARG A 222 20.72 0.63 2.69
CA ARG A 222 21.53 -0.57 2.81
C ARG A 222 21.77 -1.16 1.43
N GLU A 223 22.99 -1.62 1.22
CA GLU A 223 23.32 -2.43 0.05
C GLU A 223 23.03 -3.91 0.32
N ILE A 224 22.27 -4.55 -0.58
CA ILE A 224 22.04 -5.99 -0.60
C ILE A 224 22.24 -6.45 -2.04
N ASN A 225 23.07 -7.46 -2.27
CA ASN A 225 23.39 -7.97 -3.61
C ASN A 225 23.78 -6.86 -4.60
N ASN A 226 24.65 -5.92 -4.20
CA ASN A 226 25.10 -4.79 -5.03
C ASN A 226 23.95 -3.89 -5.55
N ILE A 227 22.82 -3.87 -4.83
CA ILE A 227 21.70 -2.94 -5.04
C ILE A 227 21.58 -2.09 -3.78
N ASN A 228 21.57 -0.78 -3.94
CA ASN A 228 21.36 0.14 -2.83
C ASN A 228 19.86 0.42 -2.65
N PHE A 229 19.30 -0.03 -1.52
CA PHE A 229 17.92 0.22 -1.13
C PHE A 229 17.89 1.42 -0.20
N VAL A 230 17.26 2.51 -0.64
CA VAL A 230 17.12 3.73 0.17
C VAL A 230 15.65 3.91 0.52
N PHE A 231 15.34 4.01 1.80
CA PHE A 231 13.99 4.36 2.24
C PHE A 231 13.81 5.86 2.12
N THR A 232 12.78 6.33 1.42
CA THR A 232 12.55 7.75 1.13
C THR A 232 11.21 8.23 1.69
N PRO A 233 11.03 9.55 1.92
CA PRO A 233 9.77 10.06 2.46
C PRO A 233 8.56 9.81 1.56
N SER A 234 7.38 9.71 2.19
CA SER A 234 6.06 9.86 1.56
C SER A 234 5.16 10.69 2.49
N ARG A 235 4.11 11.31 1.94
CA ARG A 235 3.13 12.08 2.71
C ARG A 235 1.94 11.19 3.08
N HIS A 236 2.05 10.46 4.17
CA HIS A 236 1.04 9.49 4.59
C HIS A 236 0.95 9.38 6.12
N PHE A 237 0.44 8.25 6.62
CA PHE A 237 0.43 7.90 8.03
C PHE A 237 0.50 6.38 8.20
N SER A 238 0.46 5.92 9.45
CA SER A 238 0.46 4.51 9.83
C SER A 238 -0.56 4.23 10.93
N GLY A 239 -0.87 2.95 11.13
CA GLY A 239 -1.65 2.46 12.25
C GLY A 239 -2.50 1.24 11.89
N ARG A 240 -2.39 0.20 12.72
CA ARG A 240 -3.21 -1.02 12.61
C ARG A 240 -4.29 -1.15 13.68
N GLY A 241 -4.13 -0.48 14.82
CA GLY A 241 -5.02 -0.51 15.97
C GLY A 241 -5.59 0.86 16.31
N ILE A 242 -6.42 0.91 17.35
CA ILE A 242 -7.14 2.15 17.73
C ILE A 242 -6.20 3.20 18.36
N PHE A 243 -5.09 2.76 18.98
CA PHE A 243 -4.19 3.59 19.79
C PHE A 243 -2.73 3.62 19.29
N ASN A 244 -2.48 3.17 18.06
CA ASN A 244 -1.13 3.15 17.48
C ASN A 244 -1.00 3.95 16.17
N HIS A 245 -1.93 4.86 15.93
CA HIS A 245 -1.84 5.82 14.84
C HIS A 245 -0.47 6.52 14.86
N ARG A 246 0.25 6.56 13.73
CA ARG A 246 1.57 7.19 13.56
C ARG A 246 2.67 6.69 14.51
N LYS A 247 2.56 5.46 15.04
CA LYS A 247 3.61 4.86 15.90
C LYS A 247 4.69 4.11 15.14
N THR A 248 4.46 3.79 13.86
CA THR A 248 5.49 3.31 12.94
C THR A 248 5.71 4.33 11.83
N LEU A 249 6.87 4.31 11.21
CA LEU A 249 7.15 5.16 10.06
C LEU A 249 6.47 4.60 8.79
N TRP A 250 6.37 5.44 7.76
CA TRP A 250 5.84 5.14 6.43
C TRP A 250 6.74 5.79 5.38
N GLY A 251 6.68 5.36 4.12
CA GLY A 251 7.50 5.98 3.08
C GLY A 251 7.46 5.26 1.74
N SER A 252 8.46 5.59 0.94
CA SER A 252 8.73 5.09 -0.40
C SER A 252 10.09 4.39 -0.43
N TRP A 253 10.39 3.68 -1.52
CA TRP A 253 11.68 3.03 -1.73
C TRP A 253 12.32 3.48 -3.03
N SER A 254 13.59 3.89 -2.95
CA SER A 254 14.46 4.07 -4.11
C SER A 254 15.41 2.88 -4.22
N VAL A 255 15.27 2.08 -5.27
CA VAL A 255 16.08 0.88 -5.53
C VAL A 255 17.09 1.23 -6.62
N ILE A 256 18.34 1.39 -6.23
CA ILE A 256 19.44 1.82 -7.10
C ILE A 256 20.31 0.61 -7.42
N SER A 257 19.98 -0.06 -8.52
CA SER A 257 20.75 -1.18 -9.07
C SER A 257 21.70 -0.67 -10.17
N PRO A 258 22.83 -1.36 -10.47
CA PRO A 258 23.72 -0.99 -11.56
C PRO A 258 23.03 -0.91 -12.92
N ASP A 259 22.04 -1.78 -13.14
CA ASP A 259 21.37 -1.92 -14.44
C ASP A 259 20.12 -1.04 -14.57
N ILE A 260 19.50 -0.65 -13.44
CA ILE A 260 18.20 0.01 -13.43
C ILE A 260 17.93 0.76 -12.11
N LYS A 261 17.31 1.93 -12.19
CA LYS A 261 16.77 2.65 -11.03
C LYS A 261 15.27 2.54 -10.97
N ILE A 262 14.75 2.05 -9.85
CA ILE A 262 13.32 1.85 -9.63
C ILE A 262 12.88 2.69 -8.44
N TYR A 263 11.76 3.40 -8.58
CA TYR A 263 11.10 4.08 -7.47
C TYR A 263 9.78 3.38 -7.14
N PHE A 264 9.54 3.10 -5.87
CA PHE A 264 8.27 2.58 -5.36
C PHE A 264 7.68 3.59 -4.40
N SER A 265 6.54 4.19 -4.75
CA SER A 265 5.97 5.31 -3.97
C SER A 265 5.44 4.90 -2.60
N GLY A 266 5.09 3.63 -2.40
CA GLY A 266 4.11 3.28 -1.36
C GLY A 266 2.81 4.04 -1.62
N ASP A 267 2.19 4.50 -0.55
CA ASP A 267 1.04 5.42 -0.58
C ASP A 267 1.44 6.79 -0.08
N GLY A 268 0.73 7.82 -0.52
CA GLY A 268 0.82 9.14 0.08
C GLY A 268 0.34 10.26 -0.82
N GLY A 269 -0.13 11.34 -0.22
CA GLY A 269 -0.50 12.53 -0.96
C GLY A 269 0.69 13.18 -1.68
N TYR A 270 0.39 14.10 -2.58
CA TYR A 270 1.42 14.84 -3.29
C TYR A 270 2.30 15.63 -2.31
N SER A 271 3.61 15.60 -2.55
CA SER A 271 4.63 16.21 -1.72
C SER A 271 5.78 16.80 -2.55
N PRO A 272 6.38 17.94 -2.14
CA PRO A 272 7.61 18.45 -2.75
C PRO A 272 8.79 17.48 -2.68
N GLU A 273 8.73 16.45 -1.83
CA GLU A 273 9.75 15.42 -1.71
C GLU A 273 9.96 14.63 -3.01
N PHE A 274 8.93 14.45 -3.86
CA PHE A 274 9.10 13.78 -5.15
C PHE A 274 10.18 14.46 -6.00
N LYS A 275 10.16 15.80 -6.05
CA LYS A 275 11.16 16.59 -6.79
C LYS A 275 12.56 16.44 -6.18
N LYS A 276 12.67 16.52 -4.86
CA LYS A 276 13.96 16.37 -4.15
C LYS A 276 14.55 14.97 -4.36
N ILE A 277 13.72 13.93 -4.32
CA ILE A 277 14.15 12.55 -4.56
C ILE A 277 14.59 12.39 -6.03
N GLY A 278 13.81 12.91 -6.99
CA GLY A 278 14.16 12.88 -8.41
C GLY A 278 15.47 13.62 -8.72
N GLU A 279 15.73 14.74 -8.05
CA GLU A 279 17.01 15.46 -8.12
C GLU A 279 18.16 14.67 -7.48
N LYS A 280 17.95 14.12 -6.28
CA LYS A 280 18.96 13.37 -5.52
C LYS A 280 19.47 12.14 -6.26
N PHE A 281 18.59 11.40 -6.92
CA PHE A 281 18.95 10.16 -7.64
C PHE A 281 19.13 10.35 -9.14
N ASN A 282 18.95 11.56 -9.65
CA ASN A 282 18.99 11.89 -11.08
C ASN A 282 17.99 11.05 -11.90
N GLY A 283 16.75 11.00 -11.44
CA GLY A 283 15.66 10.27 -12.08
C GLY A 283 15.71 8.75 -11.94
N PHE A 284 14.68 8.12 -12.50
CA PHE A 284 14.44 6.68 -12.43
C PHE A 284 14.05 6.12 -13.79
N ASP A 285 14.34 4.85 -14.03
CA ASP A 285 13.94 4.19 -15.28
C ASP A 285 12.46 3.78 -15.23
N ILE A 286 11.98 3.36 -14.07
CA ILE A 286 10.57 3.07 -13.82
C ILE A 286 10.16 3.47 -12.41
N ALA A 287 8.96 4.01 -12.27
CA ALA A 287 8.32 4.31 -11.01
C ALA A 287 7.01 3.54 -10.87
N PHE A 288 6.86 2.82 -9.76
CA PHE A 288 5.59 2.27 -9.30
C PHE A 288 4.90 3.38 -8.49
N MET A 289 3.89 4.02 -9.07
CA MET A 289 3.28 5.23 -8.53
C MET A 289 1.84 4.98 -8.13
N GLU A 290 1.47 5.22 -6.87
CA GLU A 290 0.07 5.09 -6.45
C GLU A 290 -0.82 6.07 -7.21
N ASN A 291 -2.02 5.63 -7.56
CA ASN A 291 -3.02 6.48 -8.22
C ASN A 291 -4.47 6.20 -7.79
N GLY A 292 -4.69 5.29 -6.86
CA GLY A 292 -6.01 4.85 -6.41
C GLY A 292 -6.30 5.25 -4.96
N ALA A 293 -7.47 4.83 -4.48
CA ALA A 293 -8.00 5.12 -3.14
C ALA A 293 -8.17 6.61 -2.78
N TYR A 294 -8.04 7.53 -3.74
CA TYR A 294 -8.16 8.97 -3.49
C TYR A 294 -9.60 9.40 -3.15
N ASN A 295 -9.71 10.48 -2.39
CA ASN A 295 -10.96 11.22 -2.18
C ASN A 295 -10.63 12.62 -1.67
N LYS A 296 -11.51 13.60 -1.95
CA LYS A 296 -11.36 14.97 -1.42
C LYS A 296 -11.28 15.02 0.12
N SER A 297 -11.94 14.08 0.80
CA SER A 297 -11.92 14.01 2.27
C SER A 297 -10.57 13.59 2.86
N TRP A 298 -9.64 13.06 2.06
CA TRP A 298 -8.31 12.65 2.51
C TRP A 298 -7.23 12.86 1.43
N GLU A 299 -7.38 13.90 0.61
CA GLU A 299 -6.50 14.20 -0.53
C GLU A 299 -5.04 14.53 -0.15
N GLU A 300 -4.76 14.71 1.13
CA GLU A 300 -3.39 14.96 1.62
C GLU A 300 -2.59 13.68 1.85
N ILE A 301 -3.26 12.53 1.83
CA ILE A 301 -2.64 11.22 2.11
C ILE A 301 -2.84 10.19 0.98
N HIS A 302 -3.62 10.52 -0.05
CA HIS A 302 -3.66 9.75 -1.29
C HIS A 302 -3.72 10.69 -2.50
N MET A 303 -2.82 10.48 -3.46
CA MET A 303 -2.80 11.28 -4.69
C MET A 303 -4.01 11.03 -5.57
N PHE A 304 -4.61 12.11 -6.08
CA PHE A 304 -5.42 12.01 -7.29
C PHE A 304 -4.55 11.58 -8.48
N PRO A 305 -5.10 10.90 -9.50
CA PRO A 305 -4.30 10.41 -10.64
C PRO A 305 -3.52 11.48 -11.38
N GLU A 306 -4.02 12.72 -11.43
CA GLU A 306 -3.31 13.87 -12.00
C GLU A 306 -2.11 14.29 -11.14
N GLN A 307 -2.23 14.17 -9.81
CA GLN A 307 -1.09 14.37 -8.90
C GLN A 307 -0.07 13.23 -9.01
N SER A 308 -0.51 11.98 -9.22
CA SER A 308 0.39 10.86 -9.51
C SER A 308 1.18 11.09 -10.80
N ALA A 309 0.54 11.65 -11.83
CA ALA A 309 1.22 12.07 -13.05
C ALA A 309 2.25 13.19 -12.77
N GLN A 310 1.88 14.19 -11.96
CA GLN A 310 2.82 15.24 -11.55
C GLN A 310 4.00 14.69 -10.74
N ALA A 311 3.76 13.81 -9.76
CA ALA A 311 4.79 13.13 -9.00
C ALA A 311 5.74 12.32 -9.89
N SER A 312 5.22 11.71 -10.96
CA SER A 312 6.02 10.99 -11.95
C SER A 312 6.94 11.91 -12.76
N ILE A 313 6.50 13.14 -13.04
CA ILE A 313 7.34 14.19 -13.63
C ILE A 313 8.42 14.64 -12.63
N ASP A 314 8.03 14.90 -11.38
CA ASP A 314 8.93 15.44 -10.37
C ASP A 314 10.01 14.43 -9.95
N ILE A 315 9.67 13.15 -9.90
CA ILE A 315 10.61 12.05 -9.67
C ILE A 315 11.52 11.79 -10.88
N LYS A 316 11.23 12.41 -12.04
CA LYS A 316 11.95 12.27 -13.32
C LYS A 316 12.02 10.80 -13.80
N THR A 317 10.89 10.10 -13.77
CA THR A 317 10.82 8.72 -14.28
C THR A 317 10.65 8.68 -15.79
N LYS A 318 11.20 7.65 -16.44
CA LYS A 318 10.96 7.36 -17.87
C LYS A 318 9.68 6.54 -18.09
N VAL A 319 9.38 5.64 -17.16
CA VAL A 319 8.20 4.76 -17.20
C VAL A 319 7.41 4.88 -15.91
N VAL A 320 6.08 4.90 -16.00
CA VAL A 320 5.17 4.83 -14.86
C VAL A 320 4.37 3.54 -14.94
N LEU A 321 4.43 2.75 -13.87
CA LEU A 321 3.47 1.69 -13.58
C LEU A 321 2.51 2.23 -12.51
N PRO A 322 1.24 2.54 -12.84
CA PRO A 322 0.27 2.90 -11.82
C PRO A 322 -0.06 1.71 -10.93
N ILE A 323 0.08 1.89 -9.62
CA ILE A 323 -0.25 0.92 -8.58
C ILE A 323 -1.40 1.43 -7.69
N HIS A 324 -1.78 0.69 -6.65
CA HIS A 324 -2.85 1.07 -5.71
C HIS A 324 -4.27 1.03 -6.31
N TRP A 325 -4.47 0.31 -7.43
CA TRP A 325 -5.76 0.10 -8.08
C TRP A 325 -5.96 -1.37 -8.51
N GLY A 326 -7.14 -1.69 -9.03
CA GLY A 326 -7.42 -2.97 -9.68
C GLY A 326 -7.52 -4.21 -8.77
N LYS A 327 -7.42 -4.06 -7.44
CA LYS A 327 -7.48 -5.18 -6.49
C LYS A 327 -8.50 -5.00 -5.37
N PHE A 328 -8.56 -3.82 -4.74
CA PHE A 328 -9.41 -3.60 -3.56
C PHE A 328 -10.39 -2.42 -3.77
N ASP A 329 -11.51 -2.47 -3.05
CA ASP A 329 -12.48 -1.37 -2.95
C ASP A 329 -12.17 -0.50 -1.72
N LEU A 330 -11.27 0.47 -1.90
CA LEU A 330 -10.73 1.32 -0.81
C LEU A 330 -11.26 2.75 -0.80
N SER A 331 -12.04 3.16 -1.81
CA SER A 331 -12.58 4.52 -1.91
C SER A 331 -13.96 4.53 -2.61
N THR A 332 -14.44 5.69 -3.01
CA THR A 332 -15.75 5.90 -3.61
C THR A 332 -15.73 6.04 -5.13
N HIS A 333 -14.55 6.08 -5.76
CA HIS A 333 -14.40 6.14 -7.21
C HIS A 333 -14.66 4.75 -7.86
N ARG A 334 -14.81 4.72 -9.19
CA ARG A 334 -14.88 3.44 -9.93
C ARG A 334 -13.53 2.72 -9.91
N TRP A 335 -13.52 1.39 -9.97
CA TRP A 335 -12.29 0.60 -9.86
C TRP A 335 -11.24 0.92 -10.94
N ASN A 336 -11.69 1.28 -12.16
CA ASN A 336 -10.86 1.59 -13.32
C ASN A 336 -10.64 3.09 -13.55
N GLU A 337 -11.33 3.97 -12.82
CA GLU A 337 -11.15 5.43 -12.93
C GLU A 337 -9.69 5.88 -12.69
N PRO A 338 -8.93 5.31 -11.72
CA PRO A 338 -7.53 5.66 -11.50
C PRO A 338 -6.65 5.56 -12.75
N VAL A 339 -6.69 4.41 -13.44
CA VAL A 339 -5.85 4.15 -14.62
C VAL A 339 -6.27 5.00 -15.82
N GLU A 340 -7.58 5.23 -15.99
CA GLU A 340 -8.10 6.09 -17.05
C GLU A 340 -7.61 7.54 -16.89
N ARG A 341 -7.62 8.05 -15.65
CA ARG A 341 -7.26 9.44 -15.36
C ARG A 341 -5.75 9.69 -15.41
N ILE A 342 -4.93 8.80 -14.84
CA ILE A 342 -3.47 8.95 -14.94
C ILE A 342 -3.02 8.87 -16.39
N LYS A 343 -3.63 7.98 -17.20
CA LYS A 343 -3.34 7.89 -18.63
C LYS A 343 -3.59 9.21 -19.35
N LYS A 344 -4.74 9.84 -19.13
CA LYS A 344 -5.08 11.15 -19.71
C LYS A 344 -4.11 12.25 -19.24
N ALA A 345 -3.74 12.24 -17.96
CA ALA A 345 -2.82 13.23 -17.39
C ALA A 345 -1.41 13.11 -18.00
N ILE A 346 -0.88 11.90 -18.15
CA ILE A 346 0.42 11.65 -18.80
C ILE A 346 0.37 12.00 -20.30
N GLN A 347 -0.71 11.65 -21.00
CA GLN A 347 -0.90 12.03 -22.40
C GLN A 347 -0.86 13.55 -22.58
N LYS A 348 -1.60 14.30 -21.76
CA LYS A 348 -1.61 15.76 -21.78
C LYS A 348 -0.24 16.37 -21.51
N HIS A 349 0.53 15.80 -20.59
CA HIS A 349 1.91 16.24 -20.36
C HIS A 349 2.80 16.00 -21.58
N ASN A 350 2.71 14.80 -22.17
CA ASN A 350 3.52 14.40 -23.32
C ASN A 350 3.20 15.20 -24.60
N GLU A 351 2.04 15.84 -24.71
CA GLU A 351 1.68 16.72 -25.85
C GLU A 351 2.54 17.98 -25.94
N THR A 352 3.13 18.44 -24.83
CA THR A 352 3.84 19.74 -24.76
C THR A 352 5.35 19.61 -24.65
N ILE A 353 5.91 18.41 -24.77
CA ILE A 353 7.34 18.13 -24.56
C ILE A 353 7.95 17.32 -25.69
N GLU A 354 9.28 17.38 -25.80
CA GLU A 354 10.07 16.66 -26.80
C GLU A 354 10.02 15.15 -26.57
N GLU A 355 10.09 14.35 -27.65
CA GLU A 355 9.89 12.89 -27.62
C GLU A 355 10.78 12.17 -26.59
N TYR A 356 12.05 12.56 -26.46
CA TYR A 356 12.99 11.92 -25.54
C TYR A 356 12.73 12.26 -24.05
N LEU A 357 11.87 13.23 -23.77
CA LEU A 357 11.43 13.61 -22.41
C LEU A 357 10.10 12.96 -22.03
N LYS A 358 9.39 12.32 -22.99
CA LYS A 358 8.07 11.75 -22.74
C LYS A 358 8.11 10.61 -21.73
N ILE A 359 7.12 10.60 -20.85
CA ILE A 359 6.91 9.54 -19.88
C ILE A 359 6.04 8.46 -20.51
N LYS A 360 6.49 7.21 -20.47
CA LYS A 360 5.70 6.06 -20.94
C LYS A 360 4.85 5.50 -19.81
N LEU A 361 3.64 5.05 -20.13
CA LEU A 361 2.75 4.38 -19.17
C LEU A 361 2.75 2.88 -19.43
N ALA A 362 3.05 2.08 -18.41
CA ALA A 362 2.92 0.63 -18.43
C ALA A 362 1.57 0.23 -17.81
N THR A 363 0.79 -0.59 -18.50
CA THR A 363 -0.51 -1.07 -18.02
C THR A 363 -0.66 -2.59 -18.15
N PRO A 364 0.19 -3.38 -17.46
CA PRO A 364 0.10 -4.84 -17.47
C PRO A 364 -1.25 -5.30 -16.91
N ARG A 365 -1.72 -6.46 -17.36
CA ARG A 365 -2.70 -7.24 -16.59
C ARG A 365 -2.04 -7.77 -15.32
N ILE A 366 -2.84 -8.03 -14.30
CA ILE A 366 -2.35 -8.72 -13.09
C ILE A 366 -1.78 -10.08 -13.52
N GLY A 367 -0.51 -10.33 -13.17
CA GLY A 367 0.24 -11.54 -13.53
C GLY A 367 0.99 -11.49 -14.88
N GLU A 368 0.84 -10.43 -15.66
CA GLU A 368 1.56 -10.26 -16.93
C GLU A 368 3.04 -9.90 -16.69
N VAL A 369 3.94 -10.62 -17.35
CA VAL A 369 5.39 -10.34 -17.34
C VAL A 369 5.71 -9.29 -18.38
N PHE A 370 6.46 -8.25 -18.01
CA PHE A 370 6.91 -7.23 -18.94
C PHE A 370 8.30 -6.67 -18.61
N SER A 371 8.85 -5.83 -19.49
CA SER A 371 10.12 -5.11 -19.31
C SER A 371 10.02 -3.68 -19.84
N ILE A 372 10.98 -2.81 -19.52
CA ILE A 372 10.99 -1.42 -20.02
C ILE A 372 11.12 -1.35 -21.55
N ASP A 373 11.77 -2.34 -22.17
CA ASP A 373 11.93 -2.43 -23.62
C ASP A 373 10.69 -3.01 -24.33
N SER A 374 9.78 -3.64 -23.57
CA SER A 374 8.55 -4.24 -24.07
C SER A 374 7.40 -3.96 -23.10
N LEU A 375 6.87 -2.73 -23.19
CA LEU A 375 5.84 -2.23 -22.29
C LEU A 375 4.44 -2.71 -22.71
N PRO A 376 3.63 -3.18 -21.76
CA PRO A 376 2.21 -3.42 -21.98
C PRO A 376 1.50 -2.08 -22.02
N ILE A 377 0.74 -1.83 -23.08
CA ILE A 377 0.01 -0.57 -23.29
C ILE A 377 -1.49 -0.80 -23.55
N SER A 378 -1.96 -2.04 -23.30
CA SER A 378 -3.35 -2.43 -23.51
C SER A 378 -4.28 -1.75 -22.50
N GLN A 379 -5.51 -1.49 -22.93
CA GLN A 379 -6.58 -0.96 -22.07
C GLN A 379 -7.50 -2.07 -21.60
N TRP A 380 -6.92 -3.07 -20.96
CA TRP A 380 -7.65 -4.27 -20.60
C TRP A 380 -8.82 -4.04 -19.63
N TRP A 381 -8.86 -2.90 -18.94
CA TRP A 381 -9.99 -2.49 -18.09
C TRP A 381 -11.23 -2.04 -18.87
N GLU A 382 -11.12 -1.89 -20.19
CA GLU A 382 -12.24 -1.64 -21.11
C GLU A 382 -12.80 -2.95 -21.69
N GLU A 383 -12.07 -4.06 -21.53
CA GLU A 383 -12.49 -5.38 -21.98
C GLU A 383 -13.53 -5.93 -21.00
N GLU A 384 -14.81 -5.73 -21.34
CA GLU A 384 -16.05 -6.22 -20.69
C GLU A 384 -16.79 -5.22 -19.78
N ASN A 385 -17.59 -4.37 -20.45
CA ASN A 385 -18.93 -3.96 -20.00
C ASN A 385 -20.04 -4.62 -20.86
N ASN A 386 -19.75 -5.77 -21.53
CA ASN A 386 -20.65 -6.44 -22.48
C ASN A 386 -21.15 -7.77 -21.95
#